data_AF-A0A0C2WQZ0-F1
#
_entry.id   AF-A0A0C2WQZ0-F1
#
_cell.length_a   1.000
_cell.length_b   1.000
_cell.length_c   1.000
_cell.angle_alpha   90.00
_cell.angle_beta   90.00
_cell.angle_gamma   90.00
#
_symmetry.space_group_name_H-M   'P 1'
#
loop_
_entity.id
_entity.type
_entity.pdbx_description
1 polymer ?
#
loop_
_entity_poly.entity_id
_entity_poly.type
_entity_poly.pdbx_seq_one_letter_code
_entity_poly.pdbx_strand_id
1 'polypeptide(L)'
;MWSKASYQKDAAAKEPLFGFLPRKVQGEQVRKAMAHELNPFTKQPYTQQYRKILEARKKLPVFAQMDDFYKMVCGANASIGEGSWADPPRRR
;
A
#
# COMPACT_ATOMS: atom_id res chain seq x y z
N MET A 1 10.09 -30.97 -21.41
CA MET A 1 10.20 -29.49 -21.48
C MET A 1 9.38 -28.89 -20.33
N TRP A 2 9.99 -28.57 -19.18
CA TRP A 2 9.34 -27.75 -18.16
C TRP A 2 10.41 -27.12 -17.25
N SER A 3 10.62 -25.81 -17.38
CA SER A 3 11.24 -24.98 -16.34
C SER A 3 10.96 -23.51 -16.63
N LYS A 4 9.75 -23.06 -16.31
CA LYS A 4 9.38 -21.62 -16.29
C LYS A 4 8.76 -21.19 -14.96
N ALA A 5 8.51 -22.12 -14.04
CA ALA A 5 7.79 -21.84 -12.80
C ALA A 5 8.69 -21.21 -11.71
N SER A 6 9.99 -21.53 -11.67
CA SER A 6 10.92 -21.00 -10.66
C SER A 6 11.36 -19.56 -10.95
N TYR A 7 11.61 -19.20 -12.21
CA TYR A 7 12.11 -17.88 -12.59
C TYR A 7 11.13 -16.72 -12.29
N GLN A 8 9.82 -17.00 -12.30
CA GLN A 8 8.78 -15.99 -12.07
C GLN A 8 8.71 -15.52 -10.60
N LYS A 9 9.02 -16.38 -9.63
CA LYS A 9 9.01 -16.02 -8.20
C LYS A 9 10.10 -15.00 -7.86
N ASP A 10 11.30 -15.17 -8.42
CA ASP A 10 12.44 -14.31 -8.11
C ASP A 10 12.34 -12.93 -8.79
N ALA A 11 11.73 -12.87 -9.98
CA ALA A 11 11.45 -11.61 -10.66
C ALA A 11 10.34 -10.81 -9.96
N ALA A 12 9.28 -11.48 -9.52
CA ALA A 12 8.19 -10.84 -8.76
C ALA A 12 8.67 -10.30 -7.40
N ALA A 13 9.57 -11.00 -6.72
CA ALA A 13 10.15 -10.57 -5.43
C ALA A 13 10.94 -9.25 -5.50
N LYS A 14 11.39 -8.86 -6.71
CA LYS A 14 12.11 -7.60 -6.96
C LYS A 14 11.19 -6.44 -7.38
N GLU A 15 9.89 -6.68 -7.51
CA GLU A 15 8.95 -5.61 -7.86
C GLU A 15 8.68 -4.70 -6.64
N PRO A 16 8.50 -3.37 -6.84
CA PRO A 16 8.40 -2.42 -5.73
C PRO A 16 7.16 -2.64 -4.85
N LEU A 17 6.10 -3.24 -5.41
CA LEU A 17 4.84 -3.51 -4.72
C LEU A 17 4.70 -4.97 -4.28
N PHE A 18 5.79 -5.75 -4.31
CA PHE A 18 5.74 -7.13 -3.87
C PHE A 18 5.29 -7.23 -2.41
N GLY A 19 4.24 -8.01 -2.16
CA GLY A 19 3.68 -8.21 -0.81
C GLY A 19 2.75 -7.10 -0.31
N PHE A 20 2.39 -6.11 -1.13
CA PHE A 20 1.36 -5.14 -0.78
C PHE A 20 -0.02 -5.81 -0.76
N LEU A 21 -0.72 -5.69 0.37
CA LEU A 21 -2.08 -6.22 0.52
C LEU A 21 -3.08 -5.07 0.69
N PRO A 22 -4.26 -5.14 0.03
CA PRO A 22 -5.30 -4.15 0.22
C PRO A 22 -5.65 -3.97 1.71
N ARG A 23 -5.70 -2.73 2.17
CA ARG A 23 -5.99 -2.36 3.58
C ARG A 23 -4.98 -2.89 4.61
N LYS A 24 -3.81 -3.36 4.17
CA LYS A 24 -2.71 -3.77 5.04
C LYS A 24 -1.41 -3.22 4.48
N VAL A 25 -1.34 -1.88 4.42
CA VAL A 25 -0.19 -1.15 3.88
C VAL A 25 0.48 -0.39 5.01
N GLN A 26 1.77 -0.62 5.22
CA GLN A 26 2.59 0.10 6.20
C GLN A 26 3.35 1.25 5.53
N GLY A 27 3.54 2.35 6.25
CA GLY A 27 4.29 3.51 5.73
C GLY A 27 5.73 3.16 5.32
N GLU A 28 6.41 2.29 6.07
CA GLU A 28 7.75 1.80 5.71
C GLU A 28 7.79 1.04 4.37
N GLN A 29 6.77 0.23 4.08
CA GLN A 29 6.69 -0.51 2.82
C GLN A 29 6.54 0.48 1.66
N VAL A 30 5.72 1.51 1.82
CA VAL A 30 5.55 2.57 0.81
C VAL A 30 6.85 3.36 0.62
N ARG A 31 7.57 3.69 1.70
CA ARG A 31 8.86 4.39 1.61
C ARG A 31 9.90 3.57 0.83
N LYS A 32 9.95 2.26 1.06
CA LYS A 32 10.82 1.33 0.31
C LYS A 32 10.41 1.27 -1.17
N ALA A 33 9.13 1.14 -1.46
CA ALA A 33 8.62 1.13 -2.82
C ALA A 33 8.91 2.45 -3.58
N MET A 34 8.81 3.60 -2.90
CA MET A 34 9.12 4.92 -3.45
C MET A 34 10.61 5.15 -3.68
N ALA A 35 11.48 4.51 -2.88
CA ALA A 35 12.93 4.59 -3.06
C ALA A 35 13.46 3.64 -4.15
N HIS A 36 12.59 2.77 -4.68
CA HIS A 36 12.97 1.81 -5.70
C HIS A 36 13.32 2.51 -7.03
N GLU A 37 14.24 1.91 -7.80
CA GLU A 37 14.73 2.51 -9.05
C GLU A 37 13.70 2.46 -10.19
N LEU A 38 12.82 1.46 -10.13
CA LEU A 38 11.75 1.20 -11.09
C LEU A 38 10.41 1.73 -10.60
N ASN A 39 9.65 2.31 -11.52
CA ASN A 39 8.26 2.68 -11.35
C ASN A 39 7.38 1.41 -11.31
N PRO A 40 6.61 1.17 -10.24
CA PRO A 40 5.78 -0.01 -10.13
C PRO A 40 4.62 -0.07 -11.13
N PHE A 41 4.19 1.06 -11.70
CA PHE A 41 3.03 1.11 -12.59
C PHE A 41 3.41 0.90 -14.07
N THR A 42 4.55 1.45 -14.47
CA THR A 42 5.04 1.36 -15.86
C THR A 42 6.17 0.34 -16.03
N LYS A 43 6.73 -0.18 -14.93
CA LYS A 43 7.90 -1.07 -14.90
C LYS A 43 9.15 -0.49 -15.55
N GLN A 44 9.21 0.84 -15.68
CA GLN A 44 10.33 1.58 -16.26
C GLN A 44 11.10 2.34 -15.19
N PRO A 45 12.39 2.65 -15.40
CA PRO A 45 13.17 3.46 -14.47
C PRO A 45 12.60 4.89 -14.36
N TYR A 46 12.66 5.45 -13.15
CA TYR A 46 12.23 6.84 -12.94
C TYR A 46 13.13 7.85 -13.65
N THR A 47 12.53 8.91 -14.18
CA THR A 47 13.26 10.04 -14.76
C THR A 47 13.94 10.87 -13.67
N GLN A 48 15.03 11.57 -14.03
CA GLN A 48 15.75 12.43 -13.07
C GLN A 48 14.87 13.57 -12.52
N GLN A 49 13.98 14.12 -13.36
CA GLN A 49 13.02 15.14 -12.94
C GLN A 49 12.05 14.61 -11.87
N TYR A 50 11.53 13.39 -12.04
CA TYR A 50 10.66 12.78 -11.06
C TYR A 50 11.36 12.60 -9.71
N ARG A 51 12.62 12.17 -9.71
CA ARG A 51 13.41 12.03 -8.47
C ARG A 51 13.57 13.36 -7.72
N LYS A 52 13.85 14.45 -8.42
CA LYS A 52 13.92 15.80 -7.83
C LYS A 52 12.60 16.21 -7.17
N ILE A 53 11.48 15.96 -7.85
CA ILE A 53 10.14 16.26 -7.32
C ILE A 53 9.83 15.38 -6.10
N LEU A 54 10.25 14.10 -6.13
CA LEU A 54 10.06 13.17 -5.02
C LEU A 54 10.80 13.64 -3.76
N GLU A 55 12.05 14.09 -3.91
CA GLU A 55 12.83 14.64 -2.80
C GLU A 55 12.23 15.93 -2.23
N ALA A 56 11.69 16.80 -3.07
CA ALA A 56 10.97 17.98 -2.62
C ALA A 56 9.70 17.59 -1.83
N ARG A 57 8.94 16.60 -2.31
CA ARG A 57 7.70 16.13 -1.66
C ARG A 57 7.95 15.41 -0.34
N LYS A 58 9.09 14.73 -0.19
CA LYS A 58 9.50 14.12 1.10
C LYS A 58 9.70 15.14 2.22
N LYS A 59 9.97 16.41 1.88
CA LYS A 59 10.14 17.50 2.85
C LYS A 59 8.82 18.12 3.30
N LEU A 60 7.69 17.75 2.68
CA LEU A 60 6.39 18.28 3.07
C LEU A 60 5.97 17.72 4.44
N PRO A 61 5.32 18.53 5.29
CA PRO A 61 4.90 18.10 6.63
C PRO A 61 3.94 16.90 6.60
N VAL A 62 3.15 16.76 5.53
CA VAL A 62 2.27 15.61 5.30
C VAL A 62 3.05 14.30 5.19
N PHE A 63 4.27 14.32 4.64
CA PHE A 63 5.10 13.13 4.51
C PHE A 63 5.55 12.61 5.88
N ALA A 64 5.77 13.49 6.86
CA ALA A 64 6.09 13.11 8.23
C ALA A 64 4.92 12.40 8.93
N GLN A 65 3.68 12.68 8.52
CA GLN A 65 2.46 12.09 9.06
C GLN A 65 1.97 10.86 8.28
N MET A 66 2.76 10.34 7.32
CA MET A 66 2.36 9.19 6.49
C MET A 66 1.93 7.97 7.31
N ASP A 67 2.65 7.68 8.38
CA ASP A 67 2.41 6.47 9.17
C ASP A 67 1.03 6.52 9.86
N ASP A 68 0.65 7.69 10.38
CA ASP A 68 -0.65 7.89 11.02
C ASP A 68 -1.79 7.93 9.99
N PHE A 69 -1.54 8.48 8.80
CA PHE A 69 -2.49 8.43 7.70
C PHE A 69 -2.80 6.97 7.30
N TYR A 70 -1.80 6.11 7.17
CA TYR A 70 -2.03 4.71 6.83
C TYR A 70 -2.70 3.92 7.95
N LYS A 71 -2.40 4.21 9.22
CA LYS A 71 -3.14 3.62 10.36
C LYS A 71 -4.63 3.94 10.27
N MET A 72 -4.98 5.18 9.95
CA MET A 72 -6.37 5.59 9.77
C MET A 72 -7.01 4.88 8.57
N VAL A 73 -6.40 4.95 7.39
CA VAL A 73 -7.01 4.46 6.14
C VAL A 73 -7.03 2.94 6.03
N CYS A 74 -6.01 2.24 6.56
CA CYS A 74 -5.94 0.78 6.54
C CYS A 74 -6.56 0.12 7.79
N GLY A 75 -6.57 0.81 8.93
CA GLY A 75 -7.12 0.29 10.19
C GLY A 75 -8.62 0.51 10.36
N ALA A 76 -9.25 1.48 9.68
CA ALA A 76 -10.64 1.88 9.88
C ALA A 76 -11.70 0.96 9.23
N ASN A 77 -11.50 -0.36 9.24
CA ASN A 77 -12.44 -1.31 8.60
C ASN A 77 -12.88 -2.47 9.51
N ALA A 78 -12.68 -2.41 10.82
CA ALA A 78 -12.95 -3.55 11.71
C ALA A 78 -13.90 -3.25 12.89
N SER A 79 -14.72 -2.20 12.80
CA SER A 79 -15.78 -1.96 13.78
C SER A 79 -16.94 -1.18 13.17
N ILE A 80 -17.56 -1.74 12.12
CA ILE A 80 -19.01 -1.54 11.99
C ILE A 80 -19.56 -2.44 13.10
N GLY A 81 -19.93 -1.81 14.21
CA GLY A 81 -20.39 -2.50 15.39
C GLY A 81 -21.50 -3.46 15.04
N GLU A 82 -21.55 -4.58 15.77
CA GLU A 82 -22.78 -5.34 15.96
C GLU A 82 -23.80 -4.40 16.62
N GLY A 83 -24.41 -3.53 15.82
CA GLY A 83 -25.73 -3.02 16.10
C GLY A 83 -26.63 -4.24 16.02
N SER A 84 -26.86 -4.85 17.18
CA SER A 84 -28.05 -5.65 17.43
C SER A 84 -29.22 -4.96 16.73
N TRP A 85 -29.65 -5.51 15.60
CA TRP A 85 -30.98 -5.28 15.08
C TRP A 85 -31.91 -5.92 16.12
N ALA A 86 -32.16 -5.20 17.20
CA ALA A 86 -33.25 -5.51 18.09
C ALA A 86 -34.52 -5.35 17.26
N ASP A 87 -34.98 -6.45 16.68
CA ASP A 87 -36.34 -6.58 16.18
C ASP A 87 -37.27 -6.05 17.29
N PRO A 88 -38.01 -4.95 17.07
CA PRO A 88 -38.99 -4.54 18.05
C PRO A 88 -40.05 -5.65 18.15
N PRO A 89 -40.53 -5.99 19.36
CA PRO A 89 -41.54 -7.03 19.51
C PRO A 89 -42.76 -6.65 18.68
N ARG A 90 -43.13 -7.52 17.74
CA ARG A 90 -44.39 -7.39 17.00
C ARG A 90 -45.52 -7.30 18.03
N ARG A 91 -46.11 -6.11 18.18
CA ARG A 91 -47.37 -5.99 18.91
C ARG A 91 -48.40 -6.86 18.17
N ARG A 92 -49.01 -7.78 18.91
CA ARG A 92 -50.17 -8.55 18.46
C ARG A 92 -51.32 -7.62 18.10
#